data_AF-A0A409YTW2-F1
#
_entry.id   AF-A0A409YTW2-F1
#
_cell.length_a   1.000
_cell.length_b   1.000
_cell.length_c   1.000
_cell.angle_alpha   90.00
_cell.angle_beta   90.00
_cell.angle_gamma   90.00
#
_symmetry.space_group_name_H-M   'P 1'
#
loop_
_entity.id
_entity.type
_entity.pdbx_description
1 polymer ?
#
loop_
_entity_poly.entity_id
_entity_poly.type
_entity_poly.pdbx_seq_one_letter_code
_entity_poly.pdbx_strand_id
1 'polypeptide(L)'
;MPNEHWRDQPRENGKFVRKPAAQRDRSATLVPHSQDPYQHEDPYLDLENLEQEPASTSAKLLIHSASTLDSGITTPVSEHCPLEPPAPPPPPVPKPTPLNMSLGMQIPEFAGNTKDTCQPSAFLKNFAKVQRACSVAETQYCDIFGDYLVSNSPAAKWFASQSTPKSSWPALKKAFMDRFPDIPEAEETKPDIQRRLLELRLDVARLGEKEKVAGTEVWSHVAFAGQIRNLAAEAGIDNEPSMIFMVRDELPTRIRDKIPANHSSWSSFAKAIAELDLDVVKDTARRHKETEAKEAKLKAELTASATIPVNLVANASDEDVMLWLSGGQPSVDQGKE
;
A
#
# COMPACT_ATOMS: atom_id res chain seq x y z
N MET A 1 -25.24 -7.00 44.20
CA MET A 1 -24.13 -7.64 44.94
C MET A 1 -23.82 -8.95 44.22
N PRO A 2 -22.72 -9.05 43.46
CA PRO A 2 -22.40 -10.25 42.70
C PRO A 2 -21.82 -11.34 43.62
N ASN A 3 -22.34 -12.56 43.50
CA ASN A 3 -21.95 -13.74 44.29
C ASN A 3 -20.51 -14.17 43.98
N GLU A 4 -19.65 -14.18 45.00
CA GLU A 4 -18.26 -14.65 44.93
C GLU A 4 -18.18 -16.20 44.93
N HIS A 5 -18.54 -16.81 43.80
CA HIS A 5 -18.57 -18.28 43.62
C HIS A 5 -17.17 -18.97 43.68
N TRP A 6 -16.08 -18.21 43.76
CA TRP A 6 -14.72 -18.77 43.74
C TRP A 6 -14.24 -19.30 45.10
N ARG A 7 -14.93 -18.96 46.21
CA ARG A 7 -14.53 -19.38 47.57
C ARG A 7 -14.80 -20.87 47.86
N ASP A 8 -15.72 -21.49 47.13
CA ASP A 8 -16.14 -22.88 47.38
C ASP A 8 -15.37 -23.93 46.55
N GLN A 9 -14.24 -23.53 45.94
CA GLN A 9 -13.39 -24.48 45.21
C GLN A 9 -12.61 -25.36 46.20
N PRO A 10 -12.66 -26.70 46.07
CA PRO A 10 -11.95 -27.60 46.97
C PRO A 10 -10.44 -27.39 46.88
N ARG A 11 -9.80 -27.29 48.05
CA ARG A 11 -8.35 -27.13 48.21
C ARG A 11 -7.80 -28.28 49.01
N GLU A 12 -6.67 -28.81 48.57
CA GLU A 12 -5.87 -29.78 49.31
C GLU A 12 -4.49 -29.17 49.49
N ASN A 13 -4.02 -29.05 50.73
CA ASN A 13 -2.75 -28.40 51.08
C ASN A 13 -2.57 -26.97 50.50
N GLY A 14 -3.65 -26.18 50.50
CA GLY A 14 -3.62 -24.77 50.08
C GLY A 14 -3.51 -24.55 48.56
N LYS A 15 -3.47 -25.61 47.74
CA LYS A 15 -3.44 -25.53 46.28
C LYS A 15 -4.78 -25.98 45.70
N PHE A 16 -5.17 -25.36 44.59
CA PHE A 16 -6.37 -25.75 43.84
C PHE A 16 -6.16 -27.14 43.24
N VAL A 17 -7.03 -28.09 43.59
CA VAL A 17 -6.99 -29.44 43.02
C VAL A 17 -7.90 -29.48 41.79
N ARG A 18 -7.35 -29.88 40.64
CA ARG A 18 -8.15 -30.13 39.44
C ARG A 18 -8.99 -31.38 39.68
N LYS A 19 -10.32 -31.25 39.61
CA LYS A 19 -11.23 -32.40 39.70
C LYS A 19 -10.85 -33.46 38.65
N PRO A 20 -10.75 -34.75 39.03
CA PRO A 20 -10.48 -35.83 38.08
C PRO A 20 -11.60 -35.96 37.04
N ALA A 21 -11.23 -36.25 35.79
CA ALA A 21 -12.09 -36.14 34.60
C ALA A 21 -13.24 -37.16 34.48
N ALA A 22 -13.48 -37.99 35.50
CA ALA A 22 -14.45 -39.09 35.45
C ALA A 22 -15.91 -38.69 35.80
N GLN A 23 -16.18 -37.41 36.09
CA GLN A 23 -17.50 -36.94 36.50
C GLN A 23 -17.91 -35.70 35.69
N ARG A 24 -18.07 -35.88 34.38
CA ARG A 24 -18.83 -34.94 33.53
C ARG A 24 -20.14 -35.60 33.17
N ASP A 25 -21.13 -35.47 34.05
CA ASP A 25 -22.52 -35.70 33.69
C ASP A 25 -22.91 -34.71 32.60
N ARG A 26 -23.07 -35.24 31.39
CA ARG A 26 -23.65 -34.55 30.24
C ARG A 26 -25.16 -34.54 30.43
N SER A 27 -25.71 -33.45 30.95
CA SER A 27 -27.14 -33.14 30.84
C SER A 27 -27.37 -31.65 31.07
N ALA A 28 -27.27 -30.86 30.01
CA ALA A 28 -27.87 -29.54 29.94
C ALA A 28 -28.13 -29.19 28.47
N THR A 29 -29.22 -29.74 27.95
CA THR A 29 -29.87 -29.31 26.72
C THR A 29 -30.39 -27.88 26.94
N LEU A 30 -29.70 -26.89 26.37
CA LEU A 30 -30.22 -25.52 26.30
C LEU A 30 -31.15 -25.42 25.09
N VAL A 31 -32.43 -25.27 25.39
CA VAL A 31 -33.51 -24.90 24.47
C VAL A 31 -33.33 -23.42 24.06
N PRO A 32 -33.45 -23.05 22.78
CA PRO A 32 -33.47 -21.64 22.39
C PRO A 32 -34.86 -21.04 22.69
N HIS A 33 -34.88 -20.04 23.56
CA HIS A 33 -36.06 -19.23 23.88
C HIS A 33 -36.21 -18.12 22.83
N SER A 34 -37.13 -18.33 21.88
CA SER A 34 -37.64 -17.28 20.99
C SER A 34 -38.71 -16.47 21.71
N GLN A 35 -38.53 -15.14 21.77
CA GLN A 35 -39.62 -14.19 21.95
C GLN A 35 -39.38 -12.96 21.06
N ASP A 36 -40.22 -12.85 20.03
CA ASP A 36 -40.65 -11.64 19.31
C ASP A 36 -41.35 -10.63 20.26
N PRO A 37 -42.05 -9.58 19.77
CA PRO A 37 -41.61 -8.43 18.98
C PRO A 37 -42.07 -7.12 19.69
N TYR A 38 -41.35 -6.01 19.52
CA TYR A 38 -41.92 -4.70 19.85
C TYR A 38 -42.02 -3.84 18.59
N GLN A 39 -43.25 -3.79 18.09
CA GLN A 39 -43.77 -2.64 17.36
C GLN A 39 -43.61 -1.39 18.23
N HIS A 40 -43.05 -0.32 17.66
CA HIS A 40 -43.43 1.01 18.10
C HIS A 40 -43.62 1.89 16.87
N GLU A 41 -44.84 2.37 16.75
CA GLU A 41 -45.41 3.22 15.72
C GLU A 41 -44.67 4.57 15.60
N ASP A 42 -44.50 5.01 14.35
CA ASP A 42 -44.30 6.41 13.98
C ASP A 42 -45.50 7.27 14.44
N PRO A 43 -45.28 8.58 14.66
CA PRO A 43 -45.94 9.50 13.74
C PRO A 43 -45.09 10.73 13.34
N TYR A 44 -44.92 10.87 12.03
CA TYR A 44 -45.16 12.06 11.20
C TYR A 44 -45.22 13.45 11.87
N LEU A 45 -44.34 14.38 11.44
CA LEU A 45 -44.50 15.83 11.13
C LEU A 45 -43.08 16.31 10.72
N ASP A 46 -42.76 17.10 9.68
CA ASP A 46 -43.49 17.91 8.72
C ASP A 46 -42.57 18.14 7.50
N LEU A 47 -43.12 18.02 6.30
CA LEU A 47 -42.55 18.49 5.03
C LEU A 47 -43.28 19.80 4.68
N GLU A 48 -42.60 20.94 4.74
CA GLU A 48 -42.93 22.14 3.95
C GLU A 48 -41.76 23.15 4.07
N ASN A 49 -40.92 23.31 3.05
CA ASN A 49 -41.08 24.20 1.89
C ASN A 49 -40.59 25.64 2.18
N LEU A 50 -39.45 26.04 1.59
CA LEU A 50 -39.27 27.40 1.12
C LEU A 50 -38.22 27.46 -0.01
N GLU A 51 -38.76 27.63 -1.21
CA GLU A 51 -38.13 28.21 -2.40
C GLU A 51 -37.35 29.49 -2.07
N GLN A 52 -36.15 29.66 -2.66
CA GLN A 52 -35.78 30.95 -3.25
C GLN A 52 -34.61 30.84 -4.25
N GLU A 53 -34.98 30.78 -5.53
CA GLU A 53 -34.24 31.40 -6.65
C GLU A 53 -34.17 32.93 -6.43
N PRO A 54 -33.11 33.63 -6.87
CA PRO A 54 -33.24 34.26 -8.19
C PRO A 54 -31.94 34.48 -9.00
N ALA A 55 -32.13 34.36 -10.31
CA ALA A 55 -31.76 35.31 -11.37
C ALA A 55 -30.27 35.50 -11.75
N SER A 56 -29.95 34.95 -12.93
CA SER A 56 -29.59 35.69 -14.16
C SER A 56 -28.80 37.00 -14.00
N THR A 57 -27.52 36.96 -14.37
CA THR A 57 -26.87 38.10 -15.02
C THR A 57 -25.97 37.68 -16.17
N SER A 58 -26.46 38.00 -17.36
CA SER A 58 -25.80 37.99 -18.65
C SER A 58 -24.86 39.21 -18.78
N ALA A 59 -23.60 39.02 -19.19
CA ALA A 59 -22.77 40.05 -19.83
C ALA A 59 -21.53 39.40 -20.47
N LYS A 60 -21.54 39.19 -21.79
CA LYS A 60 -20.99 40.09 -22.83
C LYS A 60 -19.48 39.91 -23.06
N LEU A 61 -19.21 39.08 -24.06
CA LEU A 61 -18.07 39.15 -24.96
C LEU A 61 -17.92 40.59 -25.49
N LEU A 62 -16.72 41.17 -25.39
CA LEU A 62 -16.31 42.24 -26.29
C LEU A 62 -14.95 41.91 -26.91
N ILE A 63 -15.07 41.60 -28.20
CA ILE A 63 -14.00 41.53 -29.19
C ILE A 63 -13.75 42.98 -29.63
N HIS A 64 -12.50 43.43 -29.59
CA HIS A 64 -12.08 44.62 -30.33
C HIS A 64 -11.10 44.20 -31.42
N SER A 65 -11.56 44.33 -32.66
CA SER A 65 -10.76 44.29 -33.87
C SER A 65 -10.71 45.69 -34.50
N ALA A 66 -9.65 45.88 -35.28
CA ALA A 66 -9.45 46.88 -36.35
C ALA A 66 -9.08 48.32 -35.94
N SER A 67 -7.94 48.81 -36.43
CA SER A 67 -7.86 49.68 -37.63
C SER A 67 -6.39 49.98 -37.95
N THR A 68 -5.86 49.74 -39.15
CA THR A 68 -5.99 50.48 -40.42
C THR A 68 -4.94 51.59 -40.57
N LEU A 69 -4.05 51.37 -41.55
CA LEU A 69 -3.34 52.27 -42.49
C LEU A 69 -3.03 53.72 -42.04
N ASP A 70 -1.78 54.15 -42.23
CA ASP A 70 -1.53 55.33 -43.08
C ASP A 70 -0.10 55.37 -43.64
N SER A 71 -0.01 55.89 -44.87
CA SER A 71 1.20 56.12 -45.67
C SER A 71 1.83 57.46 -45.30
N GLY A 72 3.15 57.63 -45.47
CA GLY A 72 3.74 58.96 -45.34
C GLY A 72 5.24 59.04 -45.60
N ILE A 73 5.57 59.29 -46.87
CA ILE A 73 6.89 59.72 -47.37
C ILE A 73 7.28 61.05 -46.70
N THR A 74 8.48 61.17 -46.11
CA THR A 74 9.44 62.26 -46.39
C THR A 74 10.80 62.05 -45.69
N THR A 75 11.87 61.90 -46.48
CA THR A 75 13.26 62.26 -46.13
C THR A 75 13.40 63.79 -46.12
N PRO A 76 14.29 64.42 -45.31
CA PRO A 76 15.73 64.49 -45.69
C PRO A 76 16.78 64.68 -44.56
N VAL A 77 18.05 64.44 -44.94
CA VAL A 77 19.32 65.06 -44.46
C VAL A 77 19.75 64.73 -43.00
N SER A 78 20.72 63.82 -42.81
CA SER A 78 22.19 64.00 -42.84
C SER A 78 22.74 64.62 -41.55
N GLU A 79 23.40 63.79 -40.73
CA GLU A 79 24.53 64.22 -39.89
C GLU A 79 25.44 63.04 -39.54
N HIS A 80 26.73 63.27 -39.73
CA HIS A 80 27.84 62.35 -39.50
C HIS A 80 27.95 61.91 -38.04
N CYS A 81 28.22 60.62 -37.81
CA CYS A 81 28.93 60.15 -36.62
C CYS A 81 29.77 58.89 -36.93
N PRO A 82 30.84 58.64 -36.16
CA PRO A 82 32.08 58.04 -36.64
C PRO A 82 32.08 56.50 -36.63
N LEU A 83 32.97 55.94 -37.45
CA LEU A 83 33.28 54.53 -37.62
C LEU A 83 33.39 53.75 -36.29
N GLU A 84 32.40 52.91 -36.03
CA GLU A 84 32.45 51.83 -35.04
C GLU A 84 33.29 50.66 -35.63
N PRO A 85 34.22 50.06 -34.87
CA PRO A 85 35.00 48.92 -35.33
C PRO A 85 34.09 47.73 -35.67
N PRO A 86 34.45 46.88 -36.67
CA PRO A 86 33.59 45.81 -37.14
C PRO A 86 33.26 44.84 -36.01
N ALA A 87 31.96 44.68 -35.76
CA ALA A 87 31.44 43.69 -34.83
C ALA A 87 31.94 42.28 -35.22
N PRO A 88 32.30 41.44 -34.24
CA PRO A 88 32.67 40.05 -34.51
C PRO A 88 31.50 39.32 -35.19
N PRO A 89 31.79 38.36 -36.09
CA PRO A 89 30.75 37.64 -36.81
C PRO A 89 29.76 36.99 -35.83
N PRO A 90 28.45 37.01 -36.12
CA PRO A 90 27.47 36.36 -35.27
C PRO A 90 27.83 34.88 -35.12
N PRO A 91 27.67 34.29 -33.93
CA PRO A 91 27.91 32.87 -33.74
C PRO A 91 27.03 32.09 -34.73
N PRO A 92 27.55 30.99 -35.31
CA PRO A 92 26.77 30.18 -36.24
C PRO A 92 25.46 29.78 -35.55
N VAL A 93 24.34 30.14 -36.17
CA VAL A 93 23.01 29.72 -35.75
C VAL A 93 23.06 28.21 -35.55
N PRO A 94 22.77 27.68 -34.34
CA PRO A 94 22.74 26.25 -34.14
C PRO A 94 21.71 25.69 -35.13
N LYS A 95 22.20 24.86 -36.07
CA LYS A 95 21.33 24.05 -36.92
C LYS A 95 20.31 23.38 -36.00
N PRO A 96 19.00 23.41 -36.30
CA PRO A 96 18.04 22.67 -35.50
C PRO A 96 18.49 21.22 -35.52
N THR A 97 19.01 20.78 -34.38
CA THR A 97 19.27 19.37 -34.14
C THR A 97 17.94 18.70 -34.40
N PRO A 98 17.83 17.77 -35.38
CA PRO A 98 16.61 16.99 -35.49
C PRO A 98 16.42 16.38 -34.12
N LEU A 99 15.28 16.69 -33.49
CA LEU A 99 14.85 15.98 -32.29
C LEU A 99 14.90 14.51 -32.69
N ASN A 100 15.90 13.81 -32.17
CA ASN A 100 15.98 12.37 -32.24
C ASN A 100 14.84 11.87 -31.36
N MET A 101 13.64 11.88 -31.93
CA MET A 101 12.41 11.33 -31.38
C MET A 101 12.52 9.81 -31.51
N SER A 102 13.54 9.21 -30.87
CA SER A 102 13.42 7.84 -30.44
C SER A 102 12.49 7.84 -29.22
N LEU A 103 11.20 8.13 -29.46
CA LEU A 103 10.19 7.85 -28.46
C LEU A 103 10.10 6.33 -28.38
N GLY A 104 10.72 5.76 -27.34
CA GLY A 104 10.42 4.43 -26.84
C GLY A 104 8.99 4.32 -26.29
N MET A 105 8.00 4.95 -26.96
CA MET A 105 6.58 4.75 -26.70
C MET A 105 6.17 3.45 -27.34
N GLN A 106 6.49 2.34 -26.67
CA GLN A 106 5.77 1.10 -26.92
C GLN A 106 4.34 1.31 -26.43
N ILE A 107 3.40 1.54 -27.34
CA ILE A 107 1.99 1.38 -26.99
C ILE A 107 1.78 -0.12 -26.80
N PRO A 108 1.20 -0.57 -25.68
CA PRO A 108 0.79 -1.96 -25.55
C PRO A 108 -0.23 -2.27 -26.65
N GLU A 109 0.03 -3.31 -27.45
CA GLU A 109 -0.95 -3.81 -28.41
C GLU A 109 -2.19 -4.33 -27.66
N PHE A 110 -3.37 -4.18 -28.25
CA PHE A 110 -4.63 -4.59 -27.64
C PHE A 110 -5.25 -5.76 -28.40
N ALA A 111 -5.50 -6.89 -27.72
CA ALA A 111 -6.12 -8.06 -28.33
C ALA A 111 -7.63 -8.14 -28.10
N GLY A 112 -8.18 -7.44 -27.11
CA GLY A 112 -9.58 -7.54 -26.71
C GLY A 112 -9.90 -8.85 -26.00
N ASN A 113 -8.97 -9.37 -25.19
CA ASN A 113 -9.17 -10.59 -24.41
C ASN A 113 -8.75 -10.42 -22.95
N THR A 114 -9.07 -11.39 -22.09
CA THR A 114 -8.79 -11.33 -20.64
C THR A 114 -7.30 -11.44 -20.29
N LYS A 115 -6.41 -11.61 -21.27
CA LYS A 115 -4.95 -11.65 -21.09
C LYS A 115 -4.28 -10.34 -21.49
N ASP A 116 -5.03 -9.33 -21.92
CA ASP A 116 -4.48 -8.02 -22.19
C ASP A 116 -3.91 -7.40 -20.92
N THR A 117 -2.75 -6.75 -21.06
CA THR A 117 -2.02 -6.13 -19.95
C THR A 117 -2.57 -4.75 -19.56
N CYS A 118 -3.54 -4.22 -20.31
CA CYS A 118 -4.14 -2.92 -20.07
C CYS A 118 -5.65 -2.93 -20.33
N GLN A 119 -6.37 -2.11 -19.56
CA GLN A 119 -7.81 -1.88 -19.76
C GLN A 119 -8.06 -1.10 -21.07
N PRO A 120 -9.20 -1.30 -21.73
CA PRO A 120 -9.60 -0.56 -22.94
C PRO A 120 -9.42 0.96 -22.84
N SER A 121 -9.81 1.57 -21.71
CA SER A 121 -9.62 3.02 -21.51
C SER A 121 -8.16 3.42 -21.34
N ALA A 122 -7.34 2.58 -20.71
CA ALA A 122 -5.90 2.81 -20.57
C ALA A 122 -5.19 2.73 -21.93
N PHE A 123 -5.59 1.78 -22.78
CA PHE A 123 -5.15 1.69 -24.17
C PHE A 123 -5.49 2.97 -24.95
N LEU A 124 -6.74 3.44 -24.89
CA LEU A 124 -7.14 4.69 -25.56
C LEU A 124 -6.36 5.92 -25.07
N LYS A 125 -6.06 6.00 -23.76
CA LYS A 125 -5.23 7.08 -23.19
C LYS A 125 -3.80 7.01 -23.73
N ASN A 126 -3.22 5.82 -23.86
CA ASN A 126 -1.88 5.65 -24.43
C ASN A 126 -1.87 5.96 -25.92
N PHE A 127 -2.87 5.52 -26.68
CA PHE A 127 -3.04 5.90 -28.08
C PHE A 127 -3.16 7.43 -28.26
N ALA A 128 -3.93 8.10 -27.40
CA ALA A 128 -4.03 9.56 -27.42
C ALA A 128 -2.72 10.30 -27.07
N LYS A 129 -1.81 9.68 -26.31
CA LYS A 129 -0.45 10.23 -26.11
C LYS A 129 0.34 10.17 -27.42
N VAL A 130 0.20 9.09 -28.17
CA VAL A 130 0.89 8.92 -29.46
C VAL A 130 0.34 9.84 -30.53
N GLN A 131 -0.99 10.02 -30.59
CA GLN A 131 -1.62 11.02 -31.45
C GLN A 131 -0.99 12.41 -31.24
N ARG A 132 -0.77 12.81 -29.98
CA ARG A 132 -0.16 14.10 -29.62
C ARG A 132 1.33 14.17 -29.92
N ALA A 133 2.07 13.08 -29.73
CA ALA A 133 3.51 13.06 -29.96
C ALA A 133 3.90 12.98 -31.44
N CYS A 134 3.11 12.28 -32.26
CA CYS A 134 3.37 12.07 -33.67
C CYS A 134 2.68 13.09 -34.59
N SER A 135 1.92 14.04 -34.04
CA SER A 135 1.19 15.08 -34.79
C SER A 135 0.37 14.52 -35.96
N VAL A 136 -0.27 13.37 -35.74
CA VAL A 136 -1.01 12.64 -36.76
C VAL A 136 -2.31 13.39 -37.10
N ALA A 137 -2.64 13.46 -38.38
CA ALA A 137 -3.91 14.04 -38.84
C ALA A 137 -5.09 13.17 -38.40
N GLU A 138 -6.19 13.80 -38.00
CA GLU A 138 -7.38 13.09 -37.49
C GLU A 138 -7.98 12.09 -38.51
N THR A 139 -7.79 12.36 -39.80
CA THR A 139 -8.20 11.48 -40.90
C THR A 139 -7.49 10.13 -40.89
N GLN A 140 -6.32 10.03 -40.27
CA GLN A 140 -5.50 8.81 -40.21
C GLN A 140 -5.69 8.02 -38.91
N TYR A 141 -6.47 8.54 -37.94
CA TYR A 141 -6.61 7.92 -36.62
C TYR A 141 -7.25 6.54 -36.68
N CYS A 142 -8.26 6.36 -37.52
CA CYS A 142 -8.92 5.07 -37.68
C CYS A 142 -7.97 4.01 -38.26
N ASP A 143 -7.15 4.39 -39.24
CA ASP A 143 -6.22 3.46 -39.90
C ASP A 143 -5.10 3.06 -38.95
N ILE A 144 -4.45 4.05 -38.33
CA ILE A 144 -3.37 3.84 -37.38
C ILE A 144 -3.85 3.07 -36.16
N PHE A 145 -5.10 3.27 -35.71
CA PHE A 145 -5.67 2.48 -34.62
C PHE A 145 -5.69 0.98 -34.92
N GLY A 146 -5.93 0.58 -36.16
CA GLY A 146 -5.90 -0.82 -36.59
C GLY A 146 -4.52 -1.47 -36.44
N ASP A 147 -3.45 -0.69 -36.65
CA ASP A 147 -2.07 -1.17 -36.53
C ASP A 147 -1.67 -1.53 -35.09
N TYR A 148 -2.38 -0.97 -34.10
CA TYR A 148 -2.15 -1.26 -32.67
C TYR A 148 -3.00 -2.43 -32.13
N LEU A 149 -3.75 -3.11 -32.99
CA LEU A 149 -4.52 -4.29 -32.63
C LEU A 149 -3.73 -5.56 -32.96
N VAL A 150 -3.69 -6.50 -32.01
CA VAL A 150 -2.98 -7.77 -32.20
C VAL A 150 -3.62 -8.55 -33.36
N SER A 151 -2.80 -9.05 -34.29
CA SER A 151 -3.28 -9.87 -35.42
C SER A 151 -4.05 -11.10 -34.94
N ASN A 152 -5.13 -11.46 -35.65
CA ASN A 152 -6.04 -12.58 -35.31
C ASN A 152 -6.78 -12.49 -33.96
N SER A 153 -6.70 -11.34 -33.28
CA SER A 153 -7.36 -11.12 -31.99
C SER A 153 -8.86 -10.78 -32.12
N PRO A 154 -9.65 -10.94 -31.04
CA PRO A 154 -11.02 -10.45 -30.99
C PRO A 154 -11.17 -8.97 -31.39
N ALA A 155 -10.25 -8.11 -30.94
CA ALA A 155 -10.25 -6.69 -31.30
C ALA A 155 -9.98 -6.46 -32.79
N ALA A 156 -8.98 -7.15 -33.37
CA ALA A 156 -8.70 -7.04 -34.81
C ALA A 156 -9.85 -7.59 -35.67
N LYS A 157 -10.48 -8.70 -35.25
CA LYS A 157 -11.66 -9.26 -35.93
C LYS A 157 -12.86 -8.32 -35.86
N TRP A 158 -13.08 -7.67 -34.71
CA TRP A 158 -14.10 -6.65 -34.56
C TRP A 158 -13.80 -5.44 -35.45
N PHE A 159 -12.56 -4.95 -35.45
CA PHE A 159 -12.16 -3.83 -36.29
C PHE A 159 -12.29 -4.14 -37.79
N ALA A 160 -12.03 -5.38 -38.22
CA ALA A 160 -12.23 -5.84 -39.59
C ALA A 160 -13.70 -5.97 -40.00
N SER A 161 -14.64 -5.99 -39.04
CA SER A 161 -16.07 -6.12 -39.31
C SER A 161 -16.64 -4.87 -40.00
N GLN A 162 -17.59 -5.09 -40.92
CA GLN A 162 -18.31 -4.01 -41.61
C GLN A 162 -19.21 -3.18 -40.68
N SER A 163 -19.54 -3.71 -39.50
CA SER A 163 -20.37 -3.03 -38.50
C SER A 163 -19.60 -1.95 -37.72
N THR A 164 -18.28 -1.84 -37.90
CA THR A 164 -17.45 -0.93 -37.11
C THR A 164 -17.44 0.46 -37.74
N PRO A 165 -17.85 1.53 -37.00
CA PRO A 165 -17.91 2.88 -37.55
C PRO A 165 -16.50 3.46 -37.68
N LYS A 166 -15.91 3.34 -38.88
CA LYS A 166 -14.58 3.88 -39.22
C LYS A 166 -14.62 5.29 -39.81
N SER A 167 -15.81 5.85 -40.01
CA SER A 167 -16.01 7.16 -40.64
C SER A 167 -15.60 8.34 -39.75
N SER A 168 -15.52 8.14 -38.44
CA SER A 168 -15.21 9.19 -37.48
C SER A 168 -14.55 8.62 -36.24
N TRP A 169 -13.47 9.26 -35.79
CA TRP A 169 -12.72 8.83 -34.59
C TRP A 169 -13.56 8.82 -33.30
N PRO A 170 -14.39 9.84 -33.00
CA PRO A 170 -15.37 9.77 -31.92
C PRO A 170 -16.33 8.57 -31.98
N ALA A 171 -16.81 8.22 -33.17
CA ALA A 171 -17.71 7.09 -33.36
C ALA A 171 -16.99 5.75 -33.11
N LEU A 172 -15.75 5.62 -33.60
CA LEU A 172 -14.91 4.45 -33.36
C LEU A 172 -14.59 4.27 -31.87
N LYS A 173 -14.21 5.35 -31.17
CA LYS A 173 -13.97 5.33 -29.71
C LYS A 173 -15.19 4.84 -28.93
N LYS A 174 -16.37 5.37 -29.25
CA LYS A 174 -17.61 4.96 -28.60
C LYS A 174 -17.90 3.48 -28.85
N ALA A 175 -17.88 3.05 -30.10
CA ALA A 175 -18.12 1.65 -30.45
C ALA A 175 -17.07 0.69 -29.85
N PHE A 176 -15.83 1.15 -29.69
CA PHE A 176 -14.78 0.40 -29.02
C PHE A 176 -15.09 0.20 -27.54
N MET A 177 -15.44 1.26 -26.81
CA MET A 177 -15.80 1.17 -25.39
C MET A 177 -17.09 0.39 -25.14
N ASP A 178 -18.06 0.48 -26.06
CA ASP A 178 -19.30 -0.32 -26.00
C ASP A 178 -19.00 -1.82 -26.19
N ARG A 179 -18.01 -2.15 -27.01
CA ARG A 179 -17.62 -3.55 -27.30
C ARG A 179 -16.68 -4.13 -26.25
N PHE A 180 -15.76 -3.32 -25.74
CA PHE A 180 -14.75 -3.68 -24.76
C PHE A 180 -14.92 -2.74 -23.55
N PRO A 181 -15.87 -3.03 -22.66
CA PRO A 181 -16.03 -2.26 -21.43
C PRO A 181 -14.83 -2.49 -20.52
N ASP A 182 -14.46 -1.46 -19.76
CA ASP A 182 -13.46 -1.63 -18.70
C ASP A 182 -13.99 -2.63 -17.67
N ILE A 183 -13.13 -3.57 -17.29
CA ILE A 183 -13.44 -4.46 -16.18
C ILE A 183 -13.36 -3.59 -14.92
N PRO A 184 -14.40 -3.56 -14.06
CA PRO A 184 -14.33 -2.82 -12.82
C PRO A 184 -13.11 -3.32 -12.05
N GLU A 185 -12.23 -2.39 -11.65
CA GLU A 185 -11.15 -2.72 -10.75
C GLU A 185 -11.78 -3.35 -9.52
N ALA A 186 -11.24 -4.48 -9.07
CA ALA A 186 -11.70 -5.10 -7.84
C ALA A 186 -11.37 -4.11 -6.72
N GLU A 187 -12.34 -3.28 -6.35
CA GLU A 187 -12.21 -2.38 -5.22
C GLU A 187 -11.98 -3.27 -3.98
N GLU A 188 -10.80 -3.16 -3.37
CA GLU A 188 -10.56 -3.78 -2.08
C GLU A 188 -11.64 -3.28 -1.14
N THR A 189 -12.44 -4.19 -0.61
CA THR A 189 -13.55 -3.79 0.24
C THR A 189 -12.99 -3.18 1.52
N LYS A 190 -13.74 -2.26 2.16
CA LYS A 190 -13.37 -1.68 3.46
C LYS A 190 -12.80 -2.71 4.47
N PRO A 191 -13.41 -3.90 4.68
CA PRO A 191 -12.85 -4.89 5.60
C PRO A 191 -11.54 -5.53 5.12
N ASP A 192 -11.29 -5.62 3.81
CA ASP A 192 -10.01 -6.13 3.30
C ASP A 192 -8.87 -5.14 3.56
N ILE A 193 -9.13 -3.85 3.35
CA ILE A 193 -8.16 -2.78 3.67
C ILE A 193 -7.91 -2.72 5.18
N GLN A 194 -8.96 -2.86 6.01
CA GLN A 194 -8.82 -2.95 7.46
C GLN A 194 -7.98 -4.16 7.89
N ARG A 195 -8.18 -5.34 7.28
CA ARG A 195 -7.37 -6.53 7.54
C ARG A 195 -5.90 -6.26 7.20
N ARG A 196 -5.64 -5.65 6.04
CA ARG A 196 -4.29 -5.26 5.61
C ARG A 196 -3.62 -4.26 6.56
N LEU A 197 -4.39 -3.29 7.07
CA LEU A 197 -3.93 -2.35 8.10
C LEU A 197 -3.52 -3.06 9.39
N LEU A 198 -4.30 -4.06 9.81
CA LEU A 198 -4.04 -4.87 11.00
C LEU A 198 -2.88 -5.86 10.82
N GLU A 199 -2.57 -6.27 9.61
CA GLU A 199 -1.41 -7.11 9.26
C GLU A 199 -0.12 -6.31 9.12
N LEU A 200 -0.22 -4.97 9.02
CA LEU A 200 0.95 -4.11 8.87
C LEU A 200 1.82 -4.21 10.12
N ARG A 201 3.09 -4.57 9.92
CA ARG A 201 4.10 -4.70 10.99
C ARG A 201 5.31 -3.86 10.66
N LEU A 202 5.85 -3.21 11.68
CA LEU A 202 7.09 -2.47 11.55
C LEU A 202 8.25 -3.45 11.68
N ASP A 203 8.97 -3.67 10.57
CA ASP A 203 10.13 -4.55 10.55
C ASP A 203 11.27 -3.98 11.41
N VAL A 204 11.59 -4.69 12.50
CA VAL A 204 12.60 -4.26 13.47
C VAL A 204 14.02 -4.34 12.88
N ALA A 205 14.24 -5.23 11.91
CA ALA A 205 15.55 -5.39 11.27
C ALA A 205 15.90 -4.17 10.41
N ARG A 206 14.89 -3.60 9.73
CA ARG A 206 15.00 -2.42 8.86
C ARG A 206 14.78 -1.10 9.61
N LEU A 207 14.61 -1.17 10.92
CA LEU A 207 14.29 -0.01 11.74
C LEU A 207 15.50 0.93 11.83
N GLY A 208 15.29 2.20 11.48
CA GLY A 208 16.36 3.19 11.46
C GLY A 208 17.26 3.12 10.22
N GLU A 209 16.85 2.37 9.19
CA GLU A 209 17.43 2.43 7.85
C GLU A 209 16.64 3.42 6.97
N LYS A 210 17.30 3.91 5.92
CA LYS A 210 16.65 4.73 4.89
C LYS A 210 16.17 3.81 3.77
N GLU A 211 14.95 3.98 3.34
CA GLU A 211 14.39 3.31 2.17
C GLU A 211 13.87 4.31 1.15
N LYS A 212 13.85 3.89 -0.11
CA LYS A 212 13.43 4.75 -1.23
C LYS A 212 11.94 4.57 -1.47
N VAL A 213 11.13 5.54 -1.05
CA VAL A 213 9.69 5.58 -1.29
C VAL A 213 9.40 6.66 -2.33
N ALA A 214 8.75 6.28 -3.44
CA ALA A 214 8.40 7.19 -4.54
C ALA A 214 9.57 8.03 -5.09
N GLY A 215 10.80 7.50 -5.04
CA GLY A 215 11.99 8.21 -5.51
C GLY A 215 12.75 8.99 -4.43
N THR A 216 12.17 9.16 -3.24
CA THR A 216 12.76 9.91 -2.12
C THR A 216 13.28 8.96 -1.05
N GLU A 217 14.45 9.25 -0.48
CA GLU A 217 14.98 8.51 0.68
C GLU A 217 14.29 8.97 1.96
N VAL A 218 13.57 8.06 2.61
CA VAL A 218 12.82 8.32 3.84
C VAL A 218 13.19 7.25 4.87
N TRP A 219 13.21 7.59 6.16
CA TRP A 219 13.43 6.60 7.21
C TRP A 219 12.29 5.57 7.25
N SER A 220 12.60 4.31 7.54
CA SER A 220 11.63 3.20 7.53
C SER A 220 10.39 3.42 8.40
N HIS A 221 10.53 4.01 9.59
CA HIS A 221 9.40 4.33 10.46
C HIS A 221 8.47 5.42 9.88
N VAL A 222 9.02 6.39 9.15
CA VAL A 222 8.25 7.45 8.48
C VAL A 222 7.52 6.88 7.27
N ALA A 223 8.20 6.01 6.51
CA ALA A 223 7.57 5.30 5.39
C ALA A 223 6.43 4.39 5.85
N PHE A 224 6.62 3.66 6.95
CA PHE A 224 5.57 2.87 7.61
C PHE A 224 4.39 3.75 8.07
N ALA A 225 4.65 4.91 8.69
CA ALA A 225 3.60 5.86 9.03
C ALA A 225 2.83 6.36 7.79
N GLY A 226 3.53 6.58 6.67
CA GLY A 226 2.92 6.92 5.39
C GLY A 226 1.98 5.82 4.86
N GLN A 227 2.38 4.55 4.99
CA GLN A 227 1.54 3.41 4.61
C GLN A 227 0.26 3.33 5.44
N ILE A 228 0.37 3.48 6.77
CA ILE A 228 -0.81 3.51 7.67
C ILE A 228 -1.79 4.61 7.23
N ARG A 229 -1.27 5.81 6.97
CA ARG A 229 -2.09 6.95 6.58
C ARG A 229 -2.82 6.71 5.25
N ASN A 230 -2.12 6.15 4.26
CA ASN A 230 -2.71 5.88 2.95
C ASN A 230 -3.81 4.81 3.04
N LEU A 231 -3.55 3.69 3.73
CA LEU A 231 -4.54 2.63 3.94
C LEU A 231 -5.76 3.11 4.74
N ALA A 232 -5.56 3.93 5.78
CA ALA A 232 -6.66 4.50 6.54
C ALA A 232 -7.52 5.47 5.71
N ALA A 233 -6.88 6.25 4.82
CA ALA A 233 -7.58 7.13 3.89
C ALA A 233 -8.35 6.33 2.82
N GLU A 234 -7.75 5.28 2.26
CA GLU A 234 -8.39 4.37 1.29
C GLU A 234 -9.61 3.65 1.89
N ALA A 235 -9.53 3.22 3.15
CA ALA A 235 -10.67 2.61 3.87
C ALA A 235 -11.72 3.64 4.35
N GLY A 236 -11.45 4.95 4.22
CA GLY A 236 -12.33 6.01 4.72
C GLY A 236 -12.49 6.02 6.24
N ILE A 237 -11.49 5.53 6.99
CA ILE A 237 -11.53 5.42 8.47
C ILE A 237 -10.65 6.44 9.19
N ASP A 238 -10.10 7.42 8.50
CA ASP A 238 -9.09 8.34 9.08
C ASP A 238 -9.54 8.99 10.41
N ASN A 239 -10.83 9.32 10.53
CA ASN A 239 -11.44 9.92 11.73
C ASN A 239 -11.92 8.90 12.76
N GLU A 240 -11.81 7.60 12.48
CA GLU A 240 -12.30 6.53 13.34
C GLU A 240 -11.12 5.99 14.19
N PRO A 241 -11.11 6.22 15.51
CA PRO A 241 -10.03 5.73 16.38
C PRO A 241 -10.08 4.21 16.61
N SER A 242 -11.13 3.55 16.12
CA SER A 242 -11.29 2.09 16.16
C SER A 242 -10.04 1.42 15.59
N MET A 243 -9.59 0.36 16.25
CA MET A 243 -8.47 -0.50 15.83
C MET A 243 -7.05 0.13 15.91
N ILE A 244 -6.89 1.42 16.21
CA ILE A 244 -5.55 2.03 16.40
C ILE A 244 -4.75 1.27 17.47
N PHE A 245 -5.41 0.91 18.57
CA PHE A 245 -4.78 0.16 19.66
C PHE A 245 -4.20 -1.19 19.21
N MET A 246 -4.86 -1.87 18.25
CA MET A 246 -4.40 -3.17 17.74
C MET A 246 -3.09 -3.01 16.96
N VAL A 247 -3.01 -2.01 16.08
CA VAL A 247 -1.76 -1.73 15.33
C VAL A 247 -0.66 -1.22 16.26
N ARG A 248 -1.01 -0.41 17.27
CA ARG A 248 -0.06 0.06 18.29
C ARG A 248 0.53 -1.09 19.11
N ASP A 249 -0.27 -2.08 19.48
CA ASP A 249 0.19 -3.19 20.32
C ASP A 249 1.24 -4.06 19.63
N GLU A 250 1.22 -4.06 18.31
CA GLU A 250 2.12 -4.78 17.41
C GLU A 250 3.42 -4.01 17.10
N LEU A 251 3.53 -2.77 17.58
CA LEU A 251 4.77 -2.01 17.48
C LEU A 251 5.83 -2.56 18.45
N PRO A 252 7.12 -2.45 18.11
CA PRO A 252 8.20 -2.78 19.03
C PRO A 252 8.03 -2.04 20.36
N THR A 253 8.15 -2.77 21.49
CA THR A 253 7.84 -2.27 22.84
C THR A 253 8.39 -0.88 23.12
N ARG A 254 9.66 -0.61 22.77
CA ARG A 254 10.32 0.69 22.99
C ARG A 254 9.65 1.85 22.24
N ILE A 255 9.17 1.60 21.03
CA ILE A 255 8.46 2.59 20.21
C ILE A 255 7.05 2.76 20.76
N ARG A 256 6.38 1.64 21.10
CA ARG A 256 5.04 1.63 21.71
C ARG A 256 4.97 2.43 23.01
N ASP A 257 6.03 2.39 23.83
CA ASP A 257 6.11 3.14 25.09
C ASP A 257 6.21 4.66 24.89
N LYS A 258 6.69 5.11 23.72
CA LYS A 258 6.82 6.54 23.38
C LYS A 258 5.58 7.09 22.69
N ILE A 259 4.78 6.23 22.06
CA ILE A 259 3.55 6.63 21.39
C ILE A 259 2.40 6.55 22.39
N PRO A 260 1.65 7.65 22.59
CA PRO A 260 0.53 7.65 23.53
C PRO A 260 -0.52 6.61 23.12
N ALA A 261 -1.21 6.04 24.12
CA ALA A 261 -2.21 5.01 23.86
C ALA A 261 -3.47 5.58 23.17
N ASN A 262 -3.75 6.86 23.37
CA ASN A 262 -4.99 7.49 22.95
C ASN A 262 -4.73 8.42 21.76
N HIS A 263 -5.24 8.04 20.59
CA HIS A 263 -5.24 8.83 19.38
C HIS A 263 -6.68 8.98 18.88
N SER A 264 -7.06 10.18 18.47
CA SER A 264 -8.41 10.47 17.98
C SER A 264 -8.60 10.14 16.50
N SER A 265 -7.51 9.98 15.74
CA SER A 265 -7.51 9.72 14.31
C SER A 265 -6.27 8.91 13.89
N TRP A 266 -6.38 8.18 12.79
CA TRP A 266 -5.25 7.48 12.17
C TRP A 266 -4.16 8.46 11.73
N SER A 267 -4.54 9.62 11.21
CA SER A 267 -3.61 10.71 10.91
C SER A 267 -2.80 11.15 12.14
N SER A 268 -3.42 11.30 13.32
CA SER A 268 -2.68 11.66 14.55
C SER A 268 -1.72 10.55 15.01
N PHE A 269 -2.11 9.29 14.85
CA PHE A 269 -1.29 8.13 15.20
C PHE A 269 -0.09 7.99 14.26
N ALA A 270 -0.33 8.05 12.94
CA ALA A 270 0.72 8.01 11.93
C ALA A 270 1.71 9.17 12.12
N LYS A 271 1.21 10.37 12.42
CA LYS A 271 2.07 11.52 12.73
C LYS A 271 2.97 11.27 13.94
N ALA A 272 2.43 10.71 15.03
CA ALA A 272 3.22 10.39 16.21
C ALA A 272 4.32 9.35 15.94
N ILE A 273 4.08 8.39 15.04
CA ILE A 273 5.12 7.46 14.58
C ILE A 273 6.17 8.17 13.74
N ALA A 274 5.75 9.03 12.80
CA ALA A 274 6.65 9.75 11.91
C ALA A 274 7.55 10.76 12.63
N GLU A 275 7.07 11.34 13.73
CA GLU A 275 7.79 12.33 14.56
C GLU A 275 8.59 11.67 15.70
N LEU A 276 8.73 10.33 15.71
CA LEU A 276 9.51 9.64 16.73
C LEU A 276 10.98 10.05 16.65
N ASP A 277 11.61 10.23 17.81
CA ASP A 277 13.04 10.52 17.90
C ASP A 277 13.89 9.40 17.29
N LEU A 278 14.76 9.76 16.35
CA LEU A 278 15.67 8.84 15.67
C LEU A 278 16.57 8.06 16.64
N ASP A 279 16.91 8.65 17.79
CA ASP A 279 17.73 7.95 18.80
C ASP A 279 16.97 6.78 19.44
N VAL A 280 15.65 6.92 19.64
CA VAL A 280 14.78 5.84 20.12
C VAL A 280 14.67 4.75 19.05
N VAL A 281 14.50 5.14 17.79
CA VAL A 281 14.43 4.20 16.65
C VAL A 281 15.71 3.38 16.56
N LYS A 282 16.88 4.03 16.61
CA LYS A 282 18.18 3.37 16.54
C LYS A 282 18.49 2.53 17.77
N ASP A 283 18.15 2.98 18.98
CA ASP A 283 18.32 2.17 20.21
C ASP A 283 17.49 0.89 20.14
N THR A 284 16.26 0.99 19.61
CA THR A 284 15.38 -0.18 19.43
C THR A 284 16.00 -1.18 18.46
N ALA A 285 16.48 -0.72 17.31
CA ALA A 285 17.15 -1.58 16.32
C ALA A 285 18.43 -2.23 16.88
N ARG A 286 19.24 -1.48 17.64
CA ARG A 286 20.45 -2.00 18.29
C ARG A 286 20.12 -3.10 19.28
N ARG A 287 19.15 -2.86 20.18
CA ARG A 287 18.75 -3.85 21.20
C ARG A 287 18.21 -5.13 20.57
N HIS A 288 17.46 -5.01 19.47
CA HIS A 288 16.98 -6.17 18.72
C HIS A 288 18.12 -7.03 18.21
N LYS A 289 19.14 -6.41 17.59
CA LYS A 289 20.35 -7.12 17.14
C LYS A 289 21.10 -7.80 18.28
N GLU A 290 21.17 -7.16 19.45
CA GLU A 290 21.78 -7.76 20.64
C GLU A 290 20.99 -8.96 21.17
N THR A 291 19.65 -8.91 21.17
CA THR A 291 18.81 -10.04 21.59
C THR A 291 18.93 -11.20 20.61
N GLU A 292 18.88 -10.94 19.30
CA GLU A 292 19.08 -11.97 18.28
C GLU A 292 20.46 -12.62 18.39
N ALA A 293 21.52 -11.84 18.63
CA ALA A 293 22.87 -12.39 18.82
C ALA A 293 22.97 -13.29 20.06
N LYS A 294 22.30 -12.92 21.16
CA LYS A 294 22.25 -13.74 22.38
C LYS A 294 21.47 -15.03 22.14
N GLU A 295 20.32 -14.94 21.48
CA GLU A 295 19.50 -16.11 21.15
C GLU A 295 20.21 -17.03 20.16
N ALA A 296 20.89 -16.49 19.15
CA ALA A 296 21.69 -17.27 18.22
C ALA A 296 22.85 -17.98 18.93
N LYS A 297 23.52 -17.32 19.88
CA LYS A 297 24.57 -17.93 20.69
C LYS A 297 24.03 -19.06 21.58
N LEU A 298 22.91 -18.84 22.27
CA LEU A 298 22.26 -19.86 23.10
C LEU A 298 21.78 -21.05 22.27
N LYS A 299 21.20 -20.79 21.10
CA LYS A 299 20.77 -21.83 20.18
C LYS A 299 21.96 -22.63 19.64
N ALA A 300 23.06 -21.95 19.27
CA ALA A 300 24.29 -22.61 18.83
C ALA A 300 24.88 -23.50 19.94
N GLU A 301 24.89 -23.02 21.18
CA GLU A 301 25.36 -23.77 22.35
C GLU A 301 24.49 -25.01 22.64
N LEU A 302 23.16 -24.87 22.55
CA LEU A 302 22.24 -26.00 22.66
C LEU A 302 22.44 -27.03 21.53
N THR A 303 22.64 -26.58 20.29
CA THR A 303 22.91 -27.50 19.17
C THR A 303 24.28 -28.17 19.26
N ALA A 304 25.29 -27.48 19.78
CA ALA A 304 26.62 -28.03 20.02
C ALA A 304 26.60 -29.06 21.16
N SER A 305 25.85 -28.79 22.24
CA SER A 305 25.69 -29.70 23.38
C SER A 305 24.81 -30.91 23.06
N ALA A 306 23.87 -30.79 22.11
CA ALA A 306 23.07 -31.91 21.60
C ALA A 306 23.83 -32.85 20.64
N THR A 307 25.05 -32.47 20.20
CA THR A 307 25.92 -33.33 19.39
C THR A 307 26.85 -34.12 20.31
N ILE A 308 26.30 -35.05 21.08
CA ILE A 308 27.10 -36.12 21.68
C ILE A 308 27.41 -37.11 20.55
N PRO A 309 28.69 -37.40 20.21
CA PRO A 309 28.98 -38.45 19.26
C PRO A 309 28.48 -39.77 19.83
N VAL A 310 27.58 -40.44 19.11
CA VAL A 310 27.05 -41.79 19.38
C VAL A 310 28.13 -42.88 19.33
N ASN A 311 29.41 -42.52 19.39
CA ASN A 311 30.56 -43.43 19.29
C ASN A 311 31.18 -43.84 20.64
N LEU A 312 30.49 -43.58 21.76
CA LEU A 312 30.93 -44.07 23.08
C LEU A 312 29.86 -44.88 23.83
N VAL A 313 28.97 -45.58 23.11
CA VAL A 313 28.07 -46.61 23.68
C VAL A 313 28.24 -47.96 22.98
N ALA A 314 29.29 -48.13 22.17
CA ALA A 314 29.60 -49.43 21.55
C ALA A 314 30.55 -50.31 22.38
N ASN A 315 31.03 -49.83 23.55
CA ASN A 315 32.01 -50.57 24.37
C ASN A 315 31.80 -50.47 25.89
N ALA A 316 30.61 -50.06 26.34
CA ALA A 316 30.25 -50.22 27.74
C ALA A 316 29.62 -51.62 27.90
N SER A 317 30.36 -52.52 28.54
CA SER A 317 29.85 -53.82 28.95
C SER A 317 28.63 -53.62 29.87
N ASP A 318 27.64 -54.50 29.74
CA ASP A 318 26.31 -54.46 30.37
C ASP A 318 26.32 -54.37 31.92
N GLU A 319 27.49 -54.54 32.54
CA GLU A 319 27.70 -54.51 33.99
C GLU A 319 27.90 -53.08 34.55
N ASP A 320 28.44 -52.14 33.77
CA ASP A 320 28.75 -50.78 34.27
C ASP A 320 27.54 -49.83 34.27
N VAL A 321 26.52 -50.12 33.47
CA VAL A 321 25.31 -49.29 33.37
C VAL A 321 24.41 -49.47 34.61
N MET A 322 24.50 -50.62 35.29
CA MET A 322 23.71 -50.91 36.50
C MET A 322 24.25 -50.24 37.77
N LEU A 323 25.52 -49.83 37.79
CA LEU A 323 26.15 -49.19 38.95
C LEU A 323 25.83 -47.69 39.07
N TRP A 324 25.56 -47.01 37.96
CA TRP A 324 25.22 -45.58 37.98
C TRP A 324 23.77 -45.28 38.38
N LEU A 325 22.84 -46.21 38.16
CA LEU A 325 21.42 -46.05 38.53
C LEU A 325 21.12 -46.38 40.00
N SER A 326 22.06 -47.01 40.72
CA SER A 326 21.83 -47.52 42.07
C SER A 326 22.33 -46.61 43.21
N GLY A 327 22.78 -45.38 42.93
CA GLY A 327 23.05 -44.38 43.97
C GLY A 327 24.16 -44.76 44.96
N GLY A 328 25.12 -45.60 44.56
CA GLY A 328 26.24 -46.01 45.40
C GLY A 328 27.29 -44.90 45.51
N GLN A 329 27.31 -44.18 46.64
CA GLN A 329 28.40 -43.27 47.00
C GLN A 329 29.73 -44.06 47.08
N PRO A 330 30.81 -43.67 46.37
CA PRO A 330 32.09 -44.32 46.53
C PRO A 330 32.66 -44.01 47.93
N SER A 331 32.89 -45.06 48.70
CA SER A 331 33.57 -45.01 50.00
C SER A 331 35.01 -44.55 49.80
N VAL A 332 35.35 -43.41 50.38
CA VAL A 332 36.73 -42.91 50.46
C VAL A 332 37.47 -43.77 51.47
N ASP A 333 38.32 -44.67 50.96
CA ASP A 333 39.25 -45.42 51.80
C ASP A 333 40.47 -44.54 52.11
N GLN A 334 40.62 -44.18 53.38
CA GLN A 334 41.80 -43.52 53.91
C GLN A 334 42.88 -44.58 54.18
N GLY A 335 43.73 -44.83 53.20
CA GLY A 335 44.98 -45.57 53.38
C GLY A 335 46.08 -44.68 53.95
N LYS A 336 46.31 -44.79 55.27
CA LYS A 336 47.58 -44.45 55.92
C LYS A 336 48.63 -45.51 55.58
N GLU A 337 49.78 -45.10 55.07
CA GLU A 337 51.12 -45.22 55.68
C GLU A 337 52.21 -44.65 54.77
#